data_AF-A0A961I9M8-F1
#
_entry.id   AF-A0A961I9M8-F1
#
_cell.length_a   1.000
_cell.length_b   1.000
_cell.length_c   1.000
_cell.angle_alpha   90.00
_cell.angle_beta   90.00
_cell.angle_gamma   90.00
#
_symmetry.space_group_name_H-M   'P 1'
#
loop_
_entity.id
_entity.type
_entity.pdbx_description
1 polymer ?
#
loop_
_entity_poly.entity_id
_entity_poly.type
_entity_poly.pdbx_seq_one_letter_code
_entity_poly.pdbx_strand_id
1 'polypeptide(L)'
;IDSEHRLSDKVLSRFEAGDSFGMVSALTGHRFLVTITAGTDAAILQIPVNSLGSYMKGQKELAIRILGLYSRELRALQRHLAKTNVPAERGFHPQRLVGHAQTYLNWGQPKLASYSLHKYIEWAEKSGDADGLAHAKQKLAGVGTDYAGPRFCIVLTGPQQGAVLFLESELSAEVFVVLSGKVKLFNIVRGQEYVMDVIGAGEIFGEMSLIEHEPRMASAVTETECEIMRLPADKLFDNVGVQLLQKIFLSLARRIWFSHQRLIILRIEQPVTRLYAFLYNSIRDRDIKMARPVNQSYSEKHHFQITFDELKTMCGIIRVKPETLKEFNNDSNIEITDTEIIVHNRKRLEEKLVFFKTRAGQIAADLV
;
A
#
# COMPACT_ATOMS: atom_id res chain seq x y z
N ILE A 1 -1.97 -18.03 4.86
CA ILE A 1 -1.98 -17.73 3.40
C ILE A 1 -0.87 -18.56 2.79
N ASP A 2 -1.22 -19.80 2.46
CA ASP A 2 -0.30 -20.81 1.94
C ASP A 2 -1.15 -21.81 1.17
N SER A 3 -0.95 -21.96 -0.13
CA SER A 3 -1.69 -22.94 -0.93
C SER A 3 -0.81 -23.74 -1.88
N GLU A 4 0.48 -23.87 -1.58
CA GLU A 4 1.32 -24.89 -2.23
C GLU A 4 1.85 -25.96 -1.28
N HIS A 5 1.38 -25.99 -0.04
CA HIS A 5 1.34 -27.24 0.69
C HIS A 5 0.11 -28.04 0.26
N ARG A 6 0.29 -28.89 -0.77
CA ARG A 6 -0.39 -30.20 -0.80
C ARG A 6 0.16 -31.06 0.35
N LEU A 7 -0.15 -30.66 1.58
CA LEU A 7 0.03 -31.41 2.80
C LEU A 7 -1.13 -31.00 3.73
N SER A 8 -2.10 -31.92 3.88
CA SER A 8 -3.06 -32.07 4.99
C SER A 8 -3.50 -30.82 5.78
N ASP A 9 -4.81 -30.50 5.75
CA ASP A 9 -5.58 -29.92 6.86
C ASP A 9 -4.88 -28.88 7.75
N LYS A 10 -4.37 -27.78 7.18
CA LYS A 10 -4.02 -26.60 7.97
C LYS A 10 -5.14 -25.57 7.90
N VAL A 11 -5.86 -25.42 9.01
CA VAL A 11 -6.78 -24.30 9.23
C VAL A 11 -5.99 -23.00 9.13
N LEU A 12 -6.21 -22.24 8.05
CA LEU A 12 -5.48 -20.99 7.78
C LEU A 12 -5.86 -19.88 8.76
N SER A 13 -7.14 -19.85 9.18
CA SER A 13 -7.70 -18.91 10.14
C SER A 13 -9.03 -19.46 10.66
N ARG A 14 -9.42 -19.10 11.88
CA ARG A 14 -10.77 -19.33 12.43
C ARG A 14 -11.49 -17.99 12.46
N PHE A 15 -12.73 -17.97 11.99
CA PHE A 15 -13.59 -16.79 12.05
C PHE A 15 -14.54 -16.93 13.22
N GLU A 16 -14.69 -15.85 13.98
CA GLU A 16 -15.62 -15.76 15.10
C GLU A 16 -16.82 -14.87 14.75
N ALA A 17 -17.79 -14.81 15.67
CA ALA A 17 -18.96 -13.96 15.48
C ALA A 17 -18.55 -12.50 15.27
N GLY A 18 -18.99 -11.92 14.14
CA GLY A 18 -18.68 -10.55 13.75
C GLY A 18 -17.47 -10.39 12.83
N ASP A 19 -16.73 -11.46 12.54
CA ASP A 19 -15.72 -11.44 11.49
C ASP A 19 -16.36 -11.45 10.10
N SER A 20 -15.62 -10.92 9.12
CA SER A 20 -16.02 -10.92 7.72
C SER A 20 -15.06 -11.73 6.87
N PHE A 21 -15.59 -12.40 5.86
CA PHE A 21 -14.81 -13.16 4.89
C PHE A 21 -15.40 -13.00 3.49
N GLY A 22 -14.62 -13.36 2.47
CA GLY A 22 -15.07 -13.39 1.09
C GLY A 22 -15.22 -12.03 0.39
N MET A 23 -15.20 -10.92 1.13
CA MET A 23 -15.32 -9.58 0.54
C MET A 23 -14.18 -9.24 -0.42
N VAL A 24 -12.92 -9.63 -0.17
CA VAL A 24 -11.83 -9.36 -1.13
C VAL A 24 -12.16 -9.97 -2.49
N SER A 25 -12.56 -11.24 -2.50
CA SER A 25 -12.98 -11.94 -3.72
C SER A 25 -14.23 -11.33 -4.34
N ALA A 26 -15.25 -11.00 -3.54
CA ALA A 26 -16.49 -10.38 -4.02
C ALA A 26 -16.27 -8.99 -4.64
N LEU A 27 -15.39 -8.18 -4.05
CA LEU A 27 -15.12 -6.80 -4.46
C LEU A 27 -14.12 -6.72 -5.63
N THR A 28 -13.30 -7.76 -5.83
CA THR A 28 -12.34 -7.82 -6.94
C THR A 28 -12.81 -8.70 -8.11
N GLY A 29 -13.91 -9.43 -7.94
CA GLY A 29 -14.43 -10.36 -8.95
C GLY A 29 -13.59 -11.64 -9.11
N HIS A 30 -12.70 -11.91 -8.17
CA HIS A 30 -11.81 -13.08 -8.20
C HIS A 30 -12.37 -14.26 -7.39
N ARG A 31 -11.81 -15.45 -7.62
CA ARG A 31 -12.18 -16.65 -6.85
C ARG A 31 -11.89 -16.44 -5.36
N PHE A 32 -12.62 -17.16 -4.52
CA PHE A 32 -12.31 -17.22 -3.09
C PHE A 32 -10.89 -17.75 -2.90
N LEU A 33 -10.08 -16.98 -2.19
CA LEU A 33 -8.69 -17.33 -1.88
C LEU A 33 -8.58 -18.54 -0.94
N VAL A 34 -9.68 -18.87 -0.25
CA VAL A 34 -9.75 -19.90 0.77
C VAL A 34 -11.09 -20.63 0.66
N THR A 35 -11.08 -21.92 0.99
CA THR A 35 -12.30 -22.68 1.25
C THR A 35 -12.73 -22.43 2.70
N ILE A 36 -14.01 -22.14 2.91
CA ILE A 36 -14.57 -21.92 4.24
C ILE A 36 -15.64 -22.97 4.49
N THR A 37 -15.58 -23.60 5.66
CA THR A 37 -16.58 -24.54 6.15
C THR A 37 -17.04 -24.11 7.54
N ALA A 38 -18.31 -24.36 7.85
CA ALA A 38 -18.83 -24.13 9.19
C ALA A 38 -18.30 -25.23 10.11
N GLY A 39 -17.51 -24.85 11.12
CA GLY A 39 -17.02 -25.79 12.15
C GLY A 39 -18.05 -26.08 13.25
N THR A 40 -19.07 -25.24 13.36
CA THR A 40 -20.21 -25.33 14.29
C THR A 40 -21.46 -24.80 13.59
N ASP A 41 -22.63 -24.96 14.22
CA ASP A 41 -23.83 -24.24 13.79
C ASP A 41 -23.55 -22.74 13.80
N ALA A 42 -23.80 -22.09 12.65
CA ALA A 42 -23.45 -20.69 12.43
C ALA A 42 -24.57 -19.98 11.66
N ALA A 43 -24.90 -18.76 12.10
CA ALA A 43 -25.74 -17.84 11.35
C ALA A 43 -24.85 -16.95 10.46
N ILE A 44 -25.11 -16.94 9.16
CA ILE A 44 -24.31 -16.18 8.18
C ILE A 44 -25.15 -15.03 7.63
N LEU A 45 -24.56 -13.83 7.65
CA LEU A 45 -25.10 -12.66 6.97
C LEU A 45 -24.40 -12.49 5.62
N GLN A 46 -25.17 -12.50 4.53
CA GLN A 46 -24.67 -12.19 3.20
C GLN A 46 -24.99 -10.74 2.84
N ILE A 47 -23.97 -9.97 2.47
CA ILE A 47 -24.12 -8.55 2.09
C ILE A 47 -23.78 -8.40 0.60
N PRO A 48 -24.74 -7.99 -0.26
CA PRO A 48 -24.45 -7.64 -1.64
C PRO A 48 -23.47 -6.46 -1.75
N VAL A 49 -22.54 -6.54 -2.70
CA VAL A 49 -21.48 -5.53 -2.93
C VAL A 49 -22.07 -4.14 -3.21
N ASN A 50 -23.18 -4.08 -3.95
CA ASN A 50 -23.87 -2.84 -4.29
C ASN A 50 -24.54 -2.17 -3.08
N SER A 51 -24.88 -2.92 -2.03
CA SER A 51 -25.48 -2.41 -0.78
C SER A 51 -24.47 -2.27 0.37
N LEU A 52 -23.19 -2.54 0.14
CA LEU A 52 -22.17 -2.55 1.19
C LEU A 52 -22.12 -1.20 1.92
N GLY A 53 -22.06 -0.08 1.18
CA GLY A 53 -22.00 1.25 1.78
C GLY A 53 -23.20 1.58 2.67
N SER A 54 -24.43 1.26 2.23
CA SER A 54 -25.64 1.54 3.01
C SER A 54 -25.72 0.66 4.26
N TYR A 55 -25.29 -0.60 4.15
CA TYR A 55 -25.25 -1.51 5.28
C TYR A 55 -24.24 -1.05 6.33
N MET A 56 -23.03 -0.68 5.90
CA MET A 56 -21.97 -0.20 6.78
C MET A 56 -22.31 1.14 7.45
N LYS A 57 -23.07 2.01 6.76
CA LYS A 57 -23.58 3.26 7.33
C LYS A 57 -24.55 3.00 8.50
N GLY A 58 -25.41 1.98 8.36
CA GLY A 58 -26.39 1.61 9.38
C GLY A 58 -25.82 0.78 10.55
N GLN A 59 -24.75 0.01 10.31
CA GLN A 59 -24.16 -0.93 11.26
C GLN A 59 -22.70 -0.56 11.59
N LYS A 60 -22.52 0.56 12.32
CA LYS A 60 -21.19 1.13 12.59
C LYS A 60 -20.23 0.18 13.29
N GLU A 61 -20.70 -0.56 14.30
CA GLU A 61 -19.85 -1.49 15.05
C GLU A 61 -19.27 -2.59 14.17
N LEU A 62 -20.11 -3.18 13.31
CA LEU A 62 -19.67 -4.17 12.34
C LEU A 62 -18.69 -3.55 11.33
N ALA A 63 -18.99 -2.35 10.85
CA ALA A 63 -18.14 -1.67 9.88
C ALA A 63 -16.74 -1.36 10.44
N ILE A 64 -16.65 -0.96 11.71
CA ILE A 64 -15.39 -0.79 12.44
C ILE A 64 -14.66 -2.12 12.59
N ARG A 65 -15.35 -3.22 12.94
CA ARG A 65 -14.74 -4.56 13.04
C ARG A 65 -14.16 -5.02 11.70
N ILE A 66 -14.89 -4.84 10.61
CA ILE A 66 -14.44 -5.17 9.25
C ILE A 66 -13.22 -4.34 8.86
N LEU A 67 -13.30 -3.02 9.05
CA LEU A 67 -12.18 -2.11 8.77
C LEU A 67 -10.96 -2.51 9.60
N GLY A 68 -11.19 -2.92 10.85
CA GLY A 68 -10.19 -3.51 11.74
C GLY A 68 -9.55 -4.77 11.14
N LEU A 69 -10.35 -5.74 10.73
CA LEU A 69 -9.82 -6.96 10.12
C LEU A 69 -8.92 -6.64 8.91
N TYR A 70 -9.39 -5.75 8.03
CA TYR A 70 -8.67 -5.36 6.82
C TYR A 70 -7.35 -4.65 7.08
N SER A 71 -7.35 -3.72 8.05
CA SER A 71 -6.14 -3.00 8.40
C SER A 71 -5.09 -3.92 9.06
N ARG A 72 -5.50 -4.92 9.88
CA ARG A 72 -4.59 -5.97 10.37
C ARG A 72 -4.04 -6.83 9.24
N GLU A 73 -4.88 -7.29 8.31
CA GLU A 73 -4.45 -8.08 7.16
C GLU A 73 -3.46 -7.31 6.28
N LEU A 74 -3.77 -6.07 5.92
CA LEU A 74 -2.88 -5.24 5.11
C LEU A 74 -1.55 -4.98 5.81
N ARG A 75 -1.57 -4.75 7.14
CA ARG A 75 -0.38 -4.60 7.99
C ARG A 75 0.47 -5.87 7.98
N ALA A 76 -0.13 -7.04 8.15
CA ALA A 76 0.57 -8.31 8.06
C ALA A 76 1.24 -8.49 6.69
N LEU A 77 0.49 -8.28 5.60
CA LEU A 77 1.01 -8.37 4.23
C LEU A 77 2.17 -7.40 3.98
N GLN A 78 2.04 -6.14 4.40
CA GLN A 78 3.11 -5.16 4.24
C GLN A 78 4.35 -5.48 5.07
N ARG A 79 4.21 -6.00 6.29
CA ARG A 79 5.36 -6.48 7.09
C ARG A 79 6.09 -7.63 6.40
N HIS A 80 5.36 -8.54 5.76
CA HIS A 80 5.97 -9.62 4.97
C HIS A 80 6.73 -9.07 3.77
N LEU A 81 6.12 -8.17 2.99
CA LEU A 81 6.76 -7.52 1.85
C LEU A 81 8.01 -6.72 2.27
N ALA A 82 7.94 -6.04 3.41
CA ALA A 82 9.07 -5.30 3.97
C ALA A 82 10.22 -6.24 4.34
N LYS A 83 9.97 -7.38 5.01
CA LYS A 83 11.02 -8.36 5.33
C LYS A 83 11.72 -8.92 4.10
N THR A 84 11.02 -9.07 2.99
CA THR A 84 11.63 -9.55 1.73
C THR A 84 12.53 -8.49 1.08
N ASN A 85 12.24 -7.21 1.30
CA ASN A 85 12.99 -6.08 0.71
C ASN A 85 14.01 -5.43 1.68
N VAL A 86 13.90 -5.68 2.99
CA VAL A 86 14.63 -4.97 4.07
C VAL A 86 15.23 -5.98 5.06
N PRO A 87 16.49 -5.78 5.53
CA PRO A 87 17.04 -6.58 6.64
C PRO A 87 16.15 -6.50 7.90
N ALA A 88 16.07 -7.60 8.65
CA ALA A 88 15.11 -7.87 9.72
C ALA A 88 15.09 -6.93 10.95
N GLU A 89 15.90 -5.86 10.98
CA GLU A 89 16.23 -5.11 12.21
C GLU A 89 15.50 -3.79 12.42
N ARG A 90 14.38 -3.51 11.74
CA ARG A 90 13.76 -2.18 11.87
C ARG A 90 12.25 -2.24 12.09
N GLY A 91 11.85 -2.28 13.36
CA GLY A 91 10.49 -1.95 13.77
C GLY A 91 10.12 -0.50 13.40
N PHE A 92 8.83 -0.19 13.47
CA PHE A 92 8.33 1.18 13.31
C PHE A 92 8.18 1.80 14.70
N HIS A 93 9.01 2.79 15.01
CA HIS A 93 9.02 3.47 16.33
C HIS A 93 9.39 4.95 16.18
N PRO A 94 8.80 5.87 16.96
CA PRO A 94 9.01 7.31 16.83
C PRO A 94 10.48 7.76 16.85
N GLN A 95 11.36 7.07 17.57
CA GLN A 95 12.81 7.37 17.61
C GLN A 95 13.48 7.37 16.23
N ARG A 96 12.90 6.66 15.26
CA ARG A 96 13.40 6.63 13.88
C ARG A 96 13.22 7.95 13.14
N LEU A 97 12.28 8.80 13.56
CA LEU A 97 12.00 10.09 12.91
C LEU A 97 13.25 11.01 12.87
N VAL A 98 14.13 10.92 13.88
CA VAL A 98 15.41 11.67 13.87
C VAL A 98 16.35 11.17 12.78
N GLY A 99 16.45 9.85 12.61
CA GLY A 99 17.25 9.23 11.53
C GLY A 99 16.64 9.47 10.15
N HIS A 100 15.31 9.46 10.05
CA HIS A 100 14.59 9.80 8.82
C HIS A 100 14.86 11.26 8.42
N ALA A 101 14.88 12.19 9.38
CA ALA A 101 15.21 13.59 9.12
C ALA A 101 16.59 13.75 8.45
N GLN A 102 17.60 13.01 8.92
CA GLN A 102 18.92 13.01 8.26
C GLN A 102 18.86 12.48 6.84
N THR A 103 18.09 11.41 6.62
CA THR A 103 17.90 10.83 5.28
C THR A 103 17.24 11.84 4.35
N TYR A 104 16.20 12.54 4.79
CA TYR A 104 15.52 13.57 4.03
C TYR A 104 16.43 14.77 3.71
N LEU A 105 17.31 15.17 4.63
CA LEU A 105 18.33 16.20 4.35
C LEU A 105 19.29 15.75 3.25
N ASN A 106 19.74 14.49 3.28
CA ASN A 106 20.61 13.94 2.23
C ASN A 106 19.92 13.91 0.86
N TRP A 107 18.58 13.82 0.82
CA TRP A 107 17.77 13.93 -0.40
C TRP A 107 17.49 15.38 -0.83
N GLY A 108 17.98 16.38 -0.09
CA GLY A 108 17.66 17.78 -0.36
C GLY A 108 16.20 18.14 -0.06
N GLN A 109 15.55 17.43 0.86
CA GLN A 109 14.14 17.61 1.23
C GLN A 109 13.99 18.19 2.65
N PRO A 110 14.32 19.49 2.88
CA PRO A 110 14.32 20.08 4.21
C PRO A 110 12.92 20.17 4.84
N LYS A 111 11.85 20.25 4.03
CA LYS A 111 10.46 20.21 4.53
C LYS A 111 10.13 18.88 5.21
N LEU A 112 10.51 17.76 4.60
CA LEU A 112 10.33 16.42 5.19
C LEU A 112 11.15 16.28 6.47
N ALA A 113 12.40 16.76 6.48
CA ALA A 113 13.26 16.74 7.65
C ALA A 113 12.69 17.55 8.82
N SER A 114 12.24 18.78 8.56
CA SER A 114 11.63 19.67 9.55
C SER A 114 10.37 19.05 10.15
N TYR A 115 9.45 18.55 9.31
CA TYR A 115 8.24 17.87 9.77
C TYR A 115 8.56 16.63 10.64
N SER A 116 9.55 15.84 10.22
CA SER A 116 9.99 14.63 10.97
C SER A 116 10.49 14.97 12.37
N LEU A 117 11.27 16.04 12.50
CA LEU A 117 11.79 16.49 13.80
C LEU A 117 10.68 17.09 14.67
N HIS A 118 9.77 17.87 14.10
CA HIS A 118 8.58 18.36 14.81
C HIS A 118 7.76 17.22 15.40
N LYS A 119 7.47 16.17 14.62
CA LYS A 119 6.73 15.00 15.10
C LYS A 119 7.48 14.19 16.17
N TYR A 120 8.79 14.10 16.06
CA TYR A 120 9.60 13.49 17.10
C TYR A 120 9.57 14.30 18.40
N ILE A 121 9.70 15.62 18.32
CA ILE A 121 9.64 16.54 19.48
C ILE A 121 8.28 16.42 20.18
N GLU A 122 7.18 16.48 19.42
CA GLU A 122 5.81 16.30 19.95
C GLU A 122 5.64 14.97 20.71
N TRP A 123 6.29 13.90 20.22
CA TRP A 123 6.26 12.60 20.86
C TRP A 123 7.17 12.55 22.10
N ALA A 124 8.41 13.02 21.99
CA ALA A 124 9.42 12.99 23.05
C ALA A 124 8.98 13.80 24.28
N GLU A 125 8.30 14.92 24.07
CA GLU A 125 7.71 15.74 25.15
C GLU A 125 6.61 14.99 25.91
N LYS A 126 5.85 14.12 25.23
CA LYS A 126 4.80 13.30 25.86
C LYS A 126 5.36 12.03 26.52
N SER A 127 6.42 11.45 25.96
CA SER A 127 7.00 10.20 26.45
C SER A 127 8.09 10.38 27.51
N GLY A 128 8.63 11.60 27.68
CA GLY A 128 9.70 11.89 28.65
C GLY A 128 11.11 11.57 28.14
N ASP A 129 11.34 11.53 26.82
CA ASP A 129 12.66 11.26 26.22
C ASP A 129 13.53 12.53 26.18
N ALA A 130 14.13 12.88 27.32
CA ALA A 130 14.86 14.14 27.50
C ALA A 130 16.11 14.27 26.61
N ASP A 131 16.90 13.19 26.48
CA ASP A 131 18.14 13.18 25.70
C ASP A 131 17.84 13.31 24.20
N GLY A 132 16.84 12.57 23.72
CA GLY A 132 16.36 12.66 22.36
C GLY A 132 15.81 14.05 22.01
N LEU A 133 15.02 14.64 22.91
CA LEU A 133 14.39 15.95 22.73
C LEU A 133 15.42 17.06 22.46
N ALA A 134 16.49 17.13 23.25
CA ALA A 134 17.54 18.14 23.10
C ALA A 134 18.24 17.99 21.74
N HIS A 135 18.59 16.76 21.37
CA HIS A 135 19.24 16.46 20.09
C HIS A 135 18.36 16.83 18.89
N ALA A 136 17.06 16.52 18.94
CA ALA A 136 16.12 16.84 17.87
C ALA A 136 15.91 18.35 17.72
N LYS A 137 15.79 19.10 18.82
CA LYS A 137 15.67 20.58 18.81
C LYS A 137 16.92 21.22 18.19
N GLN A 138 18.12 20.75 18.54
CA GLN A 138 19.36 21.22 17.93
C GLN A 138 19.40 20.94 16.42
N LYS A 139 19.03 19.71 16.00
CA LYS A 139 18.95 19.37 14.58
C LYS A 139 17.96 20.25 13.82
N LEU A 140 16.78 20.51 14.41
CA LEU A 140 15.71 21.30 13.78
C LEU A 140 16.18 22.73 13.47
N ALA A 141 16.93 23.34 14.40
CA ALA A 141 17.53 24.67 14.20
C ALA A 141 18.49 24.71 12.99
N GLY A 142 19.09 23.58 12.63
CA GLY A 142 20.00 23.44 11.48
C GLY A 142 19.34 23.08 10.14
N VAL A 143 18.03 22.80 10.09
CA VAL A 143 17.35 22.36 8.85
C VAL A 143 17.10 23.50 7.86
N GLY A 144 17.04 24.75 8.33
CA GLY A 144 16.80 25.93 7.49
C GLY A 144 15.33 26.19 7.12
N THR A 145 14.38 25.43 7.69
CA THR A 145 12.93 25.70 7.59
C THR A 145 12.22 25.24 8.86
N ASP A 146 11.13 25.92 9.21
CA ASP A 146 10.24 25.57 10.32
C ASP A 146 8.91 24.96 9.84
N TYR A 147 9.00 24.04 8.89
CA TYR A 147 7.81 23.44 8.29
C TYR A 147 7.25 22.34 9.20
N ALA A 148 6.14 22.63 9.88
CA ALA A 148 5.44 21.69 10.76
C ALA A 148 4.26 20.94 10.09
N GLY A 149 4.04 21.14 8.78
CA GLY A 149 2.94 20.52 8.05
C GLY A 149 1.68 21.37 7.95
N PRO A 150 0.67 20.89 7.19
CA PRO A 150 -0.61 21.59 7.06
C PRO A 150 -1.43 21.45 8.36
N ARG A 151 -2.20 22.50 8.67
CA ARG A 151 -3.14 22.48 9.80
C ARG A 151 -4.47 21.90 9.34
N PHE A 152 -4.86 20.78 9.95
CA PHE A 152 -6.13 20.13 9.66
C PHE A 152 -7.21 20.55 10.66
N CYS A 153 -8.37 20.96 10.16
CA CYS A 153 -9.61 21.00 10.95
C CYS A 153 -10.34 19.65 10.80
N ILE A 154 -10.96 19.43 9.65
CA ILE A 154 -11.57 18.14 9.24
C ILE A 154 -11.20 17.89 7.79
N VAL A 155 -11.42 18.87 6.92
CA VAL A 155 -11.01 18.85 5.52
C VAL A 155 -9.90 19.88 5.31
N LEU A 156 -8.83 19.46 4.66
CA LEU A 156 -7.73 20.27 4.18
C LEU A 156 -7.92 20.48 2.68
N THR A 157 -8.09 21.72 2.24
CA THR A 157 -8.35 22.08 0.84
C THR A 157 -7.16 22.84 0.26
N GLY A 158 -6.77 22.50 -0.98
CA GLY A 158 -5.69 23.17 -1.71
C GLY A 158 -4.24 22.97 -1.23
N PRO A 159 -3.84 21.93 -0.44
CA PRO A 159 -2.43 21.66 -0.23
C PRO A 159 -1.77 21.37 -1.58
N GLN A 160 -0.79 22.19 -1.92
CA GLN A 160 0.01 22.06 -3.14
C GLN A 160 0.93 20.83 -3.05
N GLN A 161 1.40 20.39 -4.21
CA GLN A 161 2.36 19.28 -4.34
C GLN A 161 3.51 19.41 -3.33
N GLY A 162 3.86 18.29 -2.69
CA GLY A 162 4.92 18.19 -1.69
C GLY A 162 4.49 18.52 -0.26
N ALA A 163 3.22 18.83 0.01
CA ALA A 163 2.71 18.94 1.37
C ALA A 163 2.77 17.58 2.08
N VAL A 164 3.46 17.53 3.23
CA VAL A 164 3.62 16.34 4.08
C VAL A 164 2.38 16.15 4.94
N LEU A 165 1.75 14.98 4.86
CA LEU A 165 0.52 14.64 5.60
C LEU A 165 0.83 13.84 6.87
N PHE A 166 1.73 12.87 6.75
CA PHE A 166 2.35 12.14 7.87
C PHE A 166 3.62 11.41 7.39
N LEU A 167 4.43 10.93 8.31
CA LEU A 167 5.65 10.18 8.00
C LEU A 167 5.64 8.75 8.55
N GLU A 168 6.45 7.88 7.94
CA GLU A 168 6.78 6.56 8.48
C GLU A 168 7.30 6.70 9.92
N SER A 169 6.80 5.82 10.80
CA SER A 169 7.08 5.79 12.25
C SER A 169 6.44 6.93 13.07
N GLU A 170 5.62 7.79 12.47
CA GLU A 170 4.78 8.74 13.21
C GLU A 170 3.65 8.01 13.96
N LEU A 171 3.31 8.48 15.17
CA LEU A 171 2.14 8.01 15.91
C LEU A 171 0.93 8.89 15.60
N SER A 172 -0.18 8.28 15.17
CA SER A 172 -1.45 8.98 14.94
C SER A 172 -2.59 7.97 14.91
N ALA A 173 -3.75 8.33 15.49
CA ALA A 173 -4.95 7.49 15.52
C ALA A 173 -6.00 7.90 14.46
N GLU A 174 -5.60 8.74 13.51
CA GLU A 174 -6.51 9.30 12.50
C GLU A 174 -6.40 8.56 11.18
N VAL A 175 -7.48 8.60 10.40
CA VAL A 175 -7.52 8.15 9.02
C VAL A 175 -7.70 9.33 8.10
N PHE A 176 -7.25 9.15 6.87
CA PHE A 176 -7.34 10.15 5.83
C PHE A 176 -8.12 9.60 4.65
N VAL A 177 -8.93 10.44 4.02
CA VAL A 177 -9.64 10.13 2.78
C VAL A 177 -9.31 11.20 1.76
N VAL A 178 -8.83 10.79 0.59
CA VAL A 178 -8.61 11.72 -0.52
C VAL A 178 -9.97 12.05 -1.12
N LEU A 179 -10.37 13.32 -1.10
CA LEU A 179 -11.59 13.80 -1.75
C LEU A 179 -11.29 14.21 -3.21
N SER A 180 -10.13 14.84 -3.44
CA SER A 180 -9.59 15.14 -4.78
C SER A 180 -8.05 15.16 -4.78
N GLY A 181 -7.46 15.05 -5.96
CA GLY A 181 -6.00 15.01 -6.15
C GLY A 181 -5.37 13.63 -5.96
N LYS A 182 -4.04 13.61 -5.77
CA LYS A 182 -3.22 12.40 -5.61
C LYS A 182 -2.25 12.54 -4.44
N VAL A 183 -2.10 11.45 -3.68
CA VAL A 183 -1.16 11.34 -2.56
C VAL A 183 -0.19 10.19 -2.84
N LYS A 184 1.10 10.44 -2.69
CA LYS A 184 2.15 9.44 -2.79
C LYS A 184 2.42 8.83 -1.42
N LEU A 185 2.36 7.50 -1.35
CA LEU A 185 2.75 6.71 -0.19
C LEU A 185 4.13 6.12 -0.45
N PHE A 186 5.07 6.32 0.46
CA PHE A 186 6.44 5.80 0.33
C PHE A 186 7.03 5.42 1.69
N ASN A 187 8.11 4.66 1.70
CA ASN A 187 8.90 4.42 2.91
C ASN A 187 10.39 4.56 2.61
N ILE A 188 11.24 4.50 3.64
CA ILE A 188 12.69 4.58 3.48
C ILE A 188 13.28 3.16 3.47
N VAL A 189 13.82 2.74 2.33
CA VAL A 189 14.52 1.45 2.19
C VAL A 189 15.98 1.71 1.86
N ARG A 190 16.89 1.30 2.76
CA ARG A 190 18.34 1.47 2.60
C ARG A 190 18.76 2.92 2.30
N GLY A 191 18.05 3.88 2.88
CA GLY A 191 18.32 5.32 2.69
C GLY A 191 17.81 5.88 1.36
N GLN A 192 17.03 5.11 0.60
CA GLN A 192 16.38 5.54 -0.64
C GLN A 192 14.87 5.62 -0.46
N GLU A 193 14.23 6.50 -1.24
CA GLU A 193 12.78 6.60 -1.31
C GLU A 193 12.24 5.36 -2.02
N TYR A 194 11.27 4.70 -1.41
CA TYR A 194 10.60 3.58 -2.01
C TYR A 194 9.10 3.86 -2.09
N VAL A 195 8.62 4.17 -3.29
CA VAL A 195 7.21 4.47 -3.54
C VAL A 195 6.39 3.18 -3.48
N MET A 196 5.46 3.14 -2.52
CA MET A 196 4.59 1.99 -2.30
C MET A 196 3.34 2.05 -3.17
N ASP A 197 2.70 3.22 -3.22
CA ASP A 197 1.50 3.44 -4.02
C ASP A 197 1.26 4.95 -4.25
N VAL A 198 0.47 5.28 -5.24
CA VAL A 198 -0.15 6.60 -5.41
C VAL A 198 -1.66 6.42 -5.34
N ILE A 199 -2.27 7.10 -4.39
CA ILE A 199 -3.69 6.98 -4.06
C ILE A 199 -4.43 8.24 -4.50
N GLY A 200 -5.67 8.08 -4.96
CA GLY A 200 -6.50 9.15 -5.49
C GLY A 200 -7.86 9.29 -4.81
N ALA A 201 -8.72 10.12 -5.39
CA ALA A 201 -10.05 10.42 -4.87
C ALA A 201 -10.88 9.17 -4.56
N GLY A 202 -11.47 9.13 -3.36
CA GLY A 202 -12.27 8.02 -2.86
C GLY A 202 -11.48 6.95 -2.10
N GLU A 203 -10.16 7.05 -2.06
CA GLU A 203 -9.31 6.12 -1.33
C GLU A 203 -9.02 6.60 0.10
N ILE A 204 -9.06 5.65 1.04
CA ILE A 204 -8.63 5.84 2.43
C ILE A 204 -7.13 5.59 2.56
N PHE A 205 -6.45 6.21 3.50
CA PHE A 205 -5.08 5.88 3.88
C PHE A 205 -4.83 6.26 5.34
N GLY A 206 -3.80 5.65 5.92
CA GLY A 206 -3.59 5.74 7.36
C GLY A 206 -4.59 4.91 8.18
N GLU A 207 -5.36 4.04 7.53
CA GLU A 207 -6.22 3.02 8.14
C GLU A 207 -5.46 2.08 9.07
N MET A 208 -4.15 1.97 8.87
CA MET A 208 -3.32 0.97 9.54
C MET A 208 -3.17 1.27 11.03
N SER A 209 -3.24 2.54 11.44
CA SER A 209 -3.09 2.93 12.85
C SER A 209 -4.39 2.83 13.65
N LEU A 210 -5.50 2.48 13.00
CA LEU A 210 -6.86 2.44 13.54
C LEU A 210 -7.08 1.40 14.65
N ILE A 211 -6.22 0.39 14.78
CA ILE A 211 -6.53 -0.83 15.55
C ILE A 211 -5.62 -1.00 16.77
N GLU A 212 -4.36 -0.62 16.66
CA GLU A 212 -3.32 -1.02 17.62
C GLU A 212 -2.53 0.17 18.18
N HIS A 213 -2.92 1.42 17.86
CA HIS A 213 -2.13 2.63 18.14
C HIS A 213 -0.66 2.51 17.69
N GLU A 214 -0.41 1.66 16.69
CA GLU A 214 0.93 1.43 16.18
C GLU A 214 1.35 2.56 15.22
N PRO A 215 2.67 2.86 15.16
CA PRO A 215 3.20 3.84 14.23
C PRO A 215 2.87 3.55 12.77
N ARG A 216 2.88 4.62 11.96
CA ARG A 216 2.70 4.57 10.51
C ARG A 216 3.77 3.68 9.85
N MET A 217 3.37 2.86 8.88
CA MET A 217 4.29 2.01 8.11
C MET A 217 4.84 2.66 6.85
N ALA A 218 4.32 3.83 6.50
CA ALA A 218 4.69 4.61 5.32
C ALA A 218 4.54 6.10 5.63
N SER A 219 5.21 6.93 4.85
CA SER A 219 5.04 8.36 4.73
C SER A 219 3.99 8.67 3.65
N ALA A 220 3.29 9.79 3.81
CA ALA A 220 2.30 10.28 2.85
C ALA A 220 2.55 11.75 2.51
N VAL A 221 2.70 12.05 1.22
CA VAL A 221 2.88 13.41 0.68
C VAL A 221 1.94 13.65 -0.48
N THR A 222 1.48 14.88 -0.66
CA THR A 222 0.68 15.27 -1.82
C THR A 222 1.52 15.24 -3.10
N GLU A 223 1.00 14.62 -4.15
CA GLU A 223 1.61 14.54 -5.48
C GLU A 223 1.04 15.61 -6.42
N THR A 224 -0.19 16.04 -6.16
CA THR A 224 -0.87 17.15 -6.84
C THR A 224 -1.49 18.09 -5.81
N GLU A 225 -2.14 19.16 -6.25
CA GLU A 225 -3.11 19.84 -5.40
C GLU A 225 -4.23 18.84 -5.01
N CYS A 226 -4.61 18.85 -3.73
CA CYS A 226 -5.52 17.86 -3.16
C CYS A 226 -6.64 18.50 -2.33
N GLU A 227 -7.65 17.70 -2.03
CA GLU A 227 -8.59 17.93 -0.94
C GLU A 227 -8.62 16.66 -0.09
N ILE A 228 -8.33 16.78 1.20
CA ILE A 228 -8.08 15.63 2.07
C ILE A 228 -8.90 15.76 3.35
N MET A 229 -9.72 14.76 3.63
CA MET A 229 -10.44 14.65 4.89
C MET A 229 -9.60 13.86 5.90
N ARG A 230 -9.43 14.38 7.12
CA ARG A 230 -8.75 13.72 8.25
C ARG A 230 -9.73 13.58 9.41
N LEU A 231 -9.94 12.35 9.86
CA LEU A 231 -10.91 12.03 10.91
C LEU A 231 -10.33 11.01 11.89
N PRO A 232 -10.76 11.05 13.16
CA PRO A 232 -10.74 9.86 14.01
C PRO A 232 -11.54 8.71 13.36
N ALA A 233 -11.09 7.48 13.59
CA ALA A 233 -11.69 6.27 13.06
C ALA A 233 -13.18 6.11 13.36
N ASP A 234 -13.58 6.39 14.60
CA ASP A 234 -14.95 6.32 15.10
C ASP A 234 -15.88 7.34 14.42
N LYS A 235 -15.33 8.45 13.95
CA LYS A 235 -16.05 9.52 13.25
C LYS A 235 -16.18 9.29 11.75
N LEU A 236 -15.51 8.28 11.19
CA LEU A 236 -15.54 8.00 9.75
C LEU A 236 -16.97 7.78 9.23
N PHE A 237 -17.74 6.93 9.89
CA PHE A 237 -19.06 6.50 9.44
C PHE A 237 -20.13 7.61 9.55
N ASP A 238 -19.93 8.55 10.46
CA ASP A 238 -20.81 9.71 10.64
C ASP A 238 -20.60 10.75 9.55
N ASN A 239 -19.33 11.03 9.22
CA ASN A 239 -18.94 12.13 8.34
C ASN A 239 -18.86 11.75 6.86
N VAL A 240 -18.87 10.45 6.54
CA VAL A 240 -18.72 9.96 5.16
C VAL A 240 -20.06 9.48 4.59
N GLY A 241 -20.41 9.95 3.38
CA GLY A 241 -21.60 9.50 2.66
C GLY A 241 -21.51 8.04 2.21
N VAL A 242 -22.66 7.41 1.94
CA VAL A 242 -22.76 5.98 1.56
C VAL A 242 -21.85 5.61 0.37
N GLN A 243 -21.84 6.43 -0.67
CA GLN A 243 -21.04 6.19 -1.88
C GLN A 243 -19.54 6.22 -1.60
N LEU A 244 -19.07 7.18 -0.81
CA LEU A 244 -17.67 7.29 -0.45
C LEU A 244 -17.26 6.16 0.49
N LEU A 245 -18.13 5.75 1.42
CA LEU A 245 -17.89 4.60 2.28
C LEU A 245 -17.72 3.30 1.47
N GLN A 246 -18.55 3.10 0.44
CA GLN A 246 -18.40 1.97 -0.47
C GLN A 246 -17.05 1.99 -1.19
N LYS A 247 -16.61 3.16 -1.68
CA LYS A 247 -15.28 3.33 -2.31
C LYS A 247 -14.14 3.02 -1.34
N ILE A 248 -14.27 3.39 -0.07
CA ILE A 248 -13.29 3.09 0.98
C ILE A 248 -13.10 1.57 1.15
N PHE A 249 -14.18 0.82 1.34
CA PHE A 249 -14.10 -0.64 1.48
C PHE A 249 -13.59 -1.33 0.21
N LEU A 250 -14.03 -0.87 -0.96
CA LEU A 250 -13.51 -1.32 -2.26
C LEU A 250 -12.01 -1.09 -2.37
N SER A 251 -11.54 0.10 -2.01
CA SER A 251 -10.12 0.46 -2.03
C SER A 251 -9.29 -0.44 -1.13
N LEU A 252 -9.76 -0.74 0.08
CA LEU A 252 -9.04 -1.61 1.01
C LEU A 252 -8.97 -3.05 0.52
N ALA A 253 -10.09 -3.60 0.06
CA ALA A 253 -10.13 -4.94 -0.50
C ALA A 253 -9.20 -5.08 -1.71
N ARG A 254 -9.20 -4.09 -2.60
CA ARG A 254 -8.28 -3.99 -3.74
C ARG A 254 -6.82 -4.00 -3.26
N ARG A 255 -6.45 -3.19 -2.27
CA ARG A 255 -5.07 -3.15 -1.74
C ARG A 255 -4.63 -4.46 -1.11
N ILE A 256 -5.52 -5.13 -0.35
CA ILE A 256 -5.25 -6.46 0.21
C ILE A 256 -4.99 -7.46 -0.91
N TRP A 257 -5.86 -7.46 -1.94
CA TRP A 257 -5.70 -8.32 -3.10
C TRP A 257 -4.36 -8.10 -3.82
N PHE A 258 -4.03 -6.87 -4.20
CA PHE A 258 -2.79 -6.60 -4.92
C PHE A 258 -1.54 -6.82 -4.07
N SER A 259 -1.63 -6.62 -2.75
CA SER A 259 -0.56 -6.97 -1.81
C SER A 259 -0.36 -8.48 -1.71
N HIS A 260 -1.44 -9.26 -1.75
CA HIS A 260 -1.39 -10.72 -1.84
C HIS A 260 -0.77 -11.20 -3.16
N GLN A 261 -1.22 -10.65 -4.29
CA GLN A 261 -0.63 -10.94 -5.60
C GLN A 261 0.87 -10.64 -5.63
N ARG A 262 1.29 -9.58 -4.96
CA ARG A 262 2.71 -9.25 -4.84
C ARG A 262 3.52 -10.32 -4.08
N LEU A 263 2.97 -10.90 -3.02
CA LEU A 263 3.61 -12.04 -2.34
C LEU A 263 3.69 -13.27 -3.23
N ILE A 264 2.64 -13.55 -4.02
CA ILE A 264 2.66 -14.62 -5.03
C ILE A 264 3.77 -14.38 -6.06
N ILE A 265 3.88 -13.15 -6.58
CA ILE A 265 4.93 -12.78 -7.55
C ILE A 265 6.31 -13.03 -6.96
N LEU A 266 6.56 -12.66 -5.69
CA LEU A 266 7.85 -12.89 -5.05
C LEU A 266 8.23 -14.37 -4.89
N ARG A 267 7.27 -15.29 -4.95
CA ARG A 267 7.50 -16.75 -4.94
C ARG A 267 7.89 -17.32 -6.30
N ILE A 268 7.70 -16.57 -7.39
CA ILE A 268 8.08 -17.04 -8.72
C ILE A 268 9.60 -17.15 -8.80
N GLU A 269 10.10 -18.36 -9.05
CA GLU A 269 11.53 -18.66 -9.06
C GLU A 269 12.28 -17.83 -10.11
N GLN A 270 11.73 -17.75 -11.33
CA GLN A 270 12.36 -17.08 -12.46
C GLN A 270 12.32 -15.55 -12.31
N PRO A 271 13.48 -14.85 -12.24
CA PRO A 271 13.54 -13.40 -12.07
C PRO A 271 12.83 -12.62 -13.18
N VAL A 272 12.97 -13.06 -14.44
CA VAL A 272 12.33 -12.40 -15.60
C VAL A 272 10.81 -12.47 -15.50
N THR A 273 10.27 -13.64 -15.13
CA THR A 273 8.84 -13.83 -14.93
C THR A 273 8.29 -12.96 -13.81
N ARG A 274 9.07 -12.72 -12.74
CA ARG A 274 8.71 -11.76 -11.68
C ARG A 274 8.55 -10.34 -12.20
N LEU A 275 9.47 -9.88 -13.03
CA LEU A 275 9.41 -8.53 -13.63
C LEU A 275 8.14 -8.36 -14.47
N TYR A 276 7.87 -9.32 -15.36
CA TYR A 276 6.65 -9.29 -16.19
C TYR A 276 5.37 -9.36 -15.36
N ALA A 277 5.33 -10.24 -14.36
CA ALA A 277 4.17 -10.40 -13.49
C ALA A 277 3.91 -9.15 -12.66
N PHE A 278 4.96 -8.51 -12.16
CA PHE A 278 4.88 -7.24 -11.45
C PHE A 278 4.26 -6.16 -12.34
N LEU A 279 4.84 -5.92 -13.53
CA LEU A 279 4.33 -4.90 -14.44
C LEU A 279 2.87 -5.16 -14.84
N TYR A 280 2.52 -6.40 -15.22
CA TYR A 280 1.15 -6.78 -15.55
C TYR A 280 0.18 -6.52 -14.39
N ASN A 281 0.54 -6.93 -13.18
CA ASN A 281 -0.27 -6.73 -11.98
C ASN A 281 -0.42 -5.24 -11.64
N SER A 282 0.62 -4.43 -11.82
CA SER A 282 0.56 -2.97 -11.64
C SER A 282 -0.31 -2.27 -12.69
N ILE A 283 -0.31 -2.71 -13.96
CA ILE A 283 -1.24 -2.19 -14.96
C ILE A 283 -2.67 -2.54 -14.56
N ARG A 284 -2.92 -3.80 -14.18
CA ARG A 284 -4.26 -4.25 -13.77
C ARG A 284 -4.79 -3.45 -12.59
N ASP A 285 -3.94 -3.14 -11.61
CA ASP A 285 -4.34 -2.31 -10.48
C ASP A 285 -4.74 -0.89 -10.91
N ARG A 286 -3.92 -0.27 -11.77
CA ARG A 286 -4.20 1.06 -12.31
C ARG A 286 -5.51 1.08 -13.10
N ASP A 287 -5.75 0.07 -13.94
CA ASP A 287 -6.98 -0.02 -14.74
C ASP A 287 -8.23 -0.11 -13.84
N ILE A 288 -8.16 -0.91 -12.78
CA ILE A 288 -9.25 -1.01 -11.79
C ILE A 288 -9.46 0.33 -11.08
N LYS A 289 -8.38 0.98 -10.62
CA LYS A 289 -8.45 2.31 -9.98
C LYS A 289 -9.11 3.35 -10.88
N MET A 290 -8.80 3.33 -12.17
CA MET A 290 -9.30 4.30 -13.15
C MET A 290 -10.63 3.86 -13.80
N ALA A 291 -11.22 2.73 -13.37
CA ALA A 291 -12.37 2.11 -14.03
C ALA A 291 -12.19 1.97 -15.55
N ARG A 292 -10.96 1.69 -15.99
CA ARG A 292 -10.58 1.63 -17.40
C ARG A 292 -11.00 0.29 -18.02
N PRO A 293 -11.71 0.28 -19.15
CA PRO A 293 -12.01 -0.94 -19.88
C PRO A 293 -10.73 -1.65 -20.36
N VAL A 294 -10.72 -2.98 -20.31
CA VAL A 294 -9.57 -3.79 -20.73
C VAL A 294 -9.14 -3.49 -22.17
N ASN A 295 -10.10 -3.30 -23.08
CA ASN A 295 -9.81 -2.98 -24.49
C ASN A 295 -9.02 -1.67 -24.65
N GLN A 296 -9.33 -0.66 -23.85
CA GLN A 296 -8.58 0.60 -23.85
C GLN A 296 -7.17 0.40 -23.30
N SER A 297 -7.02 -0.41 -22.25
CA SER A 297 -5.71 -0.75 -21.69
C SER A 297 -4.81 -1.52 -22.67
N TYR A 298 -5.39 -2.33 -23.56
CA TYR A 298 -4.65 -3.01 -24.61
C TYR A 298 -4.15 -2.09 -25.73
N SER A 299 -4.77 -0.92 -25.92
CA SER A 299 -4.42 0.04 -26.98
C SER A 299 -3.48 1.16 -26.54
N GLU A 300 -3.22 1.33 -25.24
CA GLU A 300 -2.42 2.42 -24.70
C GLU A 300 -1.05 1.95 -24.19
N LYS A 301 -0.07 2.86 -24.22
CA LYS A 301 1.20 2.70 -23.52
C LYS A 301 1.02 2.92 -22.02
N HIS A 302 1.70 2.14 -21.21
CA HIS A 302 1.67 2.23 -19.75
C HIS A 302 3.01 2.70 -19.23
N HIS A 303 3.02 3.90 -18.65
CA HIS A 303 4.22 4.52 -18.10
C HIS A 303 4.35 4.22 -16.60
N PHE A 304 5.54 3.84 -16.18
CA PHE A 304 5.93 3.65 -14.78
C PHE A 304 7.11 4.58 -14.49
N GLN A 305 6.90 5.59 -13.64
CA GLN A 305 7.95 6.52 -13.21
C GLN A 305 8.82 5.85 -12.14
N ILE A 306 9.56 4.83 -12.55
CA ILE A 306 10.49 4.04 -11.74
C ILE A 306 11.71 3.69 -12.59
N THR A 307 12.86 3.56 -11.96
CA THR A 307 14.08 3.06 -12.60
C THR A 307 14.06 1.53 -12.70
N PHE A 308 14.95 0.98 -13.53
CA PHE A 308 15.09 -0.47 -13.62
C PHE A 308 15.62 -1.12 -12.33
N ASP A 309 16.48 -0.41 -11.58
CA ASP A 309 16.98 -0.88 -10.28
C ASP A 309 15.88 -0.92 -9.22
N GLU A 310 14.97 0.04 -9.24
CA GLU A 310 13.78 0.05 -8.38
C GLU A 310 12.85 -1.12 -8.73
N LEU A 311 12.59 -1.36 -10.03
CA LEU A 311 11.78 -2.51 -10.45
C LEU A 311 12.39 -3.84 -9.99
N LYS A 312 13.71 -4.02 -10.16
CA LYS A 312 14.42 -5.21 -9.67
C LYS A 312 14.28 -5.36 -8.16
N THR A 313 14.47 -4.29 -7.40
CA THR A 313 14.31 -4.27 -5.95
C THR A 313 12.87 -4.65 -5.55
N MET A 314 11.86 -4.11 -6.25
CA MET A 314 10.44 -4.42 -6.03
C MET A 314 10.09 -5.88 -6.24
N CYS A 315 10.82 -6.54 -7.15
CA CYS A 315 10.66 -7.94 -7.49
C CYS A 315 11.59 -8.86 -6.67
N GLY A 316 12.37 -8.34 -5.71
CA GLY A 316 13.32 -9.14 -4.93
C GLY A 316 14.50 -9.67 -5.76
N ILE A 317 14.96 -8.90 -6.75
CA ILE A 317 16.05 -9.24 -7.66
C ILE A 317 17.25 -8.36 -7.29
N ILE A 318 18.20 -8.90 -6.51
CA ILE A 318 19.31 -8.12 -5.97
C ILE A 318 20.63 -8.43 -6.70
N ARG A 319 21.01 -9.71 -6.77
CA ARG A 319 22.27 -10.16 -7.37
C ARG A 319 22.00 -11.29 -8.35
N VAL A 320 21.71 -10.93 -9.60
CA VAL A 320 21.56 -11.87 -10.71
C VAL A 320 22.59 -11.58 -11.78
N LYS A 321 22.98 -12.60 -12.54
CA LYS A 321 23.89 -12.43 -13.67
C LYS A 321 23.20 -11.59 -14.76
N PRO A 322 23.89 -10.68 -15.46
CA PRO A 322 23.28 -9.84 -16.50
C PRO A 322 22.54 -10.66 -17.58
N GLU A 323 23.06 -11.85 -17.91
CA GLU A 323 22.47 -12.74 -18.92
C GLU A 323 21.08 -13.23 -18.50
N THR A 324 20.81 -13.34 -17.20
CA THR A 324 19.50 -13.73 -16.67
C THR A 324 18.41 -12.74 -17.05
N LEU A 325 18.74 -11.45 -17.19
CA LEU A 325 17.78 -10.40 -17.52
C LEU A 325 17.79 -10.01 -19.01
N LYS A 326 18.61 -10.67 -19.82
CA LYS A 326 18.79 -10.35 -21.25
C LYS A 326 17.48 -10.44 -22.03
N GLU A 327 16.60 -11.41 -21.70
CA GLU A 327 15.29 -11.51 -22.33
C GLU A 327 14.44 -10.25 -22.07
N PHE A 328 14.40 -9.80 -20.81
CA PHE A 328 13.61 -8.63 -20.40
C PHE A 328 14.16 -7.35 -21.03
N ASN A 329 15.48 -7.14 -20.99
CA ASN A 329 16.13 -5.94 -21.52
C ASN A 329 16.00 -5.81 -23.05
N ASN A 330 15.86 -6.92 -23.76
CA ASN A 330 15.74 -6.94 -25.22
C ASN A 330 14.28 -7.07 -25.69
N ASP A 331 13.30 -6.99 -24.79
CA ASP A 331 11.90 -7.15 -25.14
C ASP A 331 11.37 -5.90 -25.85
N SER A 332 11.04 -6.05 -27.14
CA SER A 332 10.40 -4.99 -27.94
C SER A 332 9.11 -4.38 -27.36
N ASN A 333 8.49 -5.01 -26.36
CA ASN A 333 7.30 -4.48 -25.68
C ASN A 333 7.64 -3.57 -24.49
N ILE A 334 8.91 -3.50 -24.09
CA ILE A 334 9.39 -2.76 -22.92
C ILE A 334 10.46 -1.79 -23.37
N GLU A 335 10.25 -0.52 -23.04
CA GLU A 335 11.23 0.54 -23.17
C GLU A 335 11.69 0.95 -21.77
N ILE A 336 13.00 0.92 -21.54
CA ILE A 336 13.62 1.24 -20.24
C ILE A 336 14.46 2.49 -20.43
N THR A 337 14.15 3.54 -19.69
CA THR A 337 14.95 4.77 -19.60
C THR A 337 15.56 4.88 -18.20
N ASP A 338 16.34 5.94 -17.96
CA ASP A 338 16.93 6.19 -16.65
C ASP A 338 15.90 6.51 -15.57
N THR A 339 14.71 6.99 -15.95
CA THR A 339 13.69 7.51 -15.01
C THR A 339 12.34 6.81 -15.13
N GLU A 340 12.10 6.07 -16.22
CA GLU A 340 10.83 5.40 -16.44
C GLU A 340 10.96 4.06 -17.16
N ILE A 341 9.94 3.22 -16.96
CA ILE A 341 9.71 2.00 -17.73
C ILE A 341 8.38 2.16 -18.46
N ILE A 342 8.38 1.90 -19.76
CA ILE A 342 7.20 2.00 -20.61
C ILE A 342 6.86 0.61 -21.13
N VAL A 343 5.61 0.17 -20.90
CA VAL A 343 5.06 -1.03 -21.51
C VAL A 343 4.18 -0.62 -22.68
N HIS A 344 4.51 -1.04 -23.89
CA HIS A 344 3.77 -0.64 -25.09
C HIS A 344 2.41 -1.32 -25.21
N ASN A 345 2.32 -2.59 -24.82
CA ASN A 345 1.09 -3.36 -24.97
C ASN A 345 0.91 -4.34 -23.79
N ARG A 346 -0.17 -4.14 -23.02
CA ARG A 346 -0.52 -5.01 -21.89
C ARG A 346 -0.81 -6.46 -22.32
N LYS A 347 -1.45 -6.68 -23.48
CA LYS A 347 -1.78 -8.02 -23.97
C LYS A 347 -0.54 -8.87 -24.24
N ARG A 348 0.53 -8.26 -24.75
CA ARG A 348 1.82 -8.95 -24.94
C ARG A 348 2.45 -9.40 -23.62
N LEU A 349 2.24 -8.67 -22.52
CA LEU A 349 2.65 -9.12 -21.19
C LEU A 349 1.82 -10.33 -20.73
N GLU A 350 0.51 -10.29 -20.96
CA GLU A 350 -0.42 -11.37 -20.64
C GLU A 350 -0.04 -12.66 -21.36
N GLU A 351 0.21 -12.59 -22.68
CA GLU A 351 0.65 -13.72 -23.50
C GLU A 351 1.97 -14.32 -23.00
N LYS A 352 2.93 -13.48 -22.59
CA LYS A 352 4.18 -13.94 -21.96
C LYS A 352 3.94 -14.67 -20.65
N LEU A 353 3.08 -14.15 -19.78
CA LEU A 353 2.75 -14.80 -18.51
C LEU A 353 2.04 -16.15 -18.71
N VAL A 354 1.15 -16.24 -19.70
CA VAL A 354 0.53 -17.52 -20.10
C VAL A 354 1.58 -18.51 -20.63
N PHE A 355 2.57 -18.04 -21.39
CA PHE A 355 3.68 -18.90 -21.82
C PHE A 355 4.51 -19.43 -20.64
N PHE A 356 4.80 -18.60 -19.64
CA PHE A 356 5.48 -19.02 -18.41
C PHE A 356 4.65 -20.01 -17.58
N LYS A 357 3.32 -19.84 -17.53
CA LYS A 357 2.36 -20.79 -16.91
C LYS A 357 2.50 -22.20 -17.49
N THR A 358 2.68 -22.35 -18.80
CA THR A 358 2.91 -23.65 -19.44
C THR A 358 4.29 -24.28 -19.14
N ARG A 359 5.26 -23.49 -18.67
CA ARG A 359 6.67 -23.91 -18.55
C ARG A 359 7.16 -24.08 -17.10
N ALA A 360 6.51 -23.43 -16.13
CA ALA A 360 7.00 -23.32 -14.74
C ALA A 360 6.00 -23.77 -13.64
N GLY A 361 4.84 -24.33 -13.99
CA GLY A 361 3.86 -24.81 -13.00
C GLY A 361 2.90 -23.72 -12.47
N GLN A 362 2.10 -24.08 -11.46
CA GLN A 362 0.81 -23.49 -11.10
C GLN A 362 0.82 -22.01 -10.66
N ILE A 363 1.89 -21.45 -10.09
CA ILE A 363 1.86 -20.10 -9.48
C ILE A 363 1.61 -18.97 -10.49
N ALA A 364 2.23 -19.04 -11.68
CA ALA A 364 2.00 -18.06 -12.74
C ALA A 364 0.56 -18.14 -13.30
N ALA A 365 -0.14 -19.26 -13.06
CA ALA A 365 -1.48 -19.51 -13.56
C ALA A 365 -2.57 -18.65 -12.93
N ASP A 366 -2.36 -18.23 -11.68
CA ASP A 366 -3.36 -17.55 -10.85
C ASP A 366 -3.27 -16.01 -10.96
N LEU A 367 -2.28 -15.51 -11.69
CA LEU A 367 -2.01 -14.07 -11.90
C LEU A 367 -2.75 -13.48 -13.11
N VAL A 368 -3.01 -14.30 -14.14
CA VAL A 368 -3.78 -13.96 -15.35
C VAL A 368 -5.15 -14.58 -15.23
#